data_AF-A0A2S9GE79-F1
#
_entry.id   AF-A0A2S9GE79-F1
#
_cell.length_a   1.000
_cell.length_b   1.000
_cell.length_c   1.000
_cell.angle_alpha   90.00
_cell.angle_beta   90.00
_cell.angle_gamma   90.00
#
_symmetry.space_group_name_H-M   'P 1'
#
loop_
_entity.id
_entity.type
_entity.pdbx_description
1 polymer ?
#
loop_
_entity_poly.entity_id
_entity_poly.type
_entity_poly.pdbx_seq_one_letter_code
_entity_poly.pdbx_strand_id
1 'polypeptide(L)'
;MTVFEHLGRLLIVDCGVLFPTHDEPGVDLILPDLRHVEGRLDVVEALVVTHAHEDHIGAIPHLLKLRADIPIVGSKFTLALVAEK
;
A
#
# COMPACT_ATOMS: atom_id res chain seq x y z
N MET A 1 2.24 -6.02 2.45
CA MET A 1 0.97 -5.39 2.88
C MET A 1 0.33 -6.24 3.94
N THR A 2 -0.02 -5.64 5.07
CA THR A 2 -0.72 -6.31 6.18
C THR A 2 -1.94 -5.50 6.56
N VAL A 3 -3.08 -6.15 6.79
CA VAL A 3 -4.33 -5.50 7.21
C VAL A 3 -4.66 -5.95 8.63
N PHE A 4 -4.87 -4.98 9.51
CA PHE A 4 -5.38 -5.18 10.86
C PHE A 4 -6.84 -4.78 10.91
N GLU A 5 -7.66 -5.58 11.59
CA GLU A 5 -9.07 -5.31 11.78
C GLU A 5 -9.42 -5.29 13.26
N HIS A 6 -10.14 -4.25 13.70
CA HIS A 6 -10.68 -4.16 15.04
C HIS A 6 -12.00 -3.40 15.03
N LEU A 7 -13.06 -4.00 15.58
CA LEU A 7 -14.41 -3.42 15.66
C LEU A 7 -14.92 -2.89 14.30
N GLY A 8 -14.64 -3.62 13.21
CA GLY A 8 -15.06 -3.27 11.85
C GLY A 8 -14.26 -2.13 11.21
N ARG A 9 -13.22 -1.61 11.88
CA ARG A 9 -12.29 -0.60 11.36
C ARG A 9 -11.01 -1.27 10.87
N LEU A 10 -10.42 -0.73 9.81
CA LEU A 10 -9.23 -1.29 9.17
C LEU A 10 -8.02 -0.37 9.32
N LEU A 11 -6.86 -0.96 9.59
CA LEU A 11 -5.56 -0.29 9.51
C LEU A 11 -4.67 -1.07 8.55
N ILE A 12 -4.07 -0.40 7.59
CA ILE A 12 -3.14 -1.02 6.64
C ILE A 12 -1.72 -0.68 7.07
N VAL A 13 -0.84 -1.67 7.10
CA VAL A 13 0.60 -1.49 7.33
C VAL A 13 1.35 -1.94 6.07
N ASP A 14 2.02 -0.98 5.45
CA ASP A 14 2.75 -1.06 4.19
C ASP A 14 1.89 -1.51 2.99
N CYS A 15 2.24 -1.02 1.80
CA CYS A 15 1.63 -1.42 0.54
C CYS A 15 2.69 -1.32 -0.56
N GLY A 16 3.54 -2.35 -0.64
CA GLY A 16 4.62 -2.40 -1.61
C GLY A 16 4.41 -3.39 -2.74
N VAL A 17 5.39 -3.43 -3.64
CA VAL A 17 5.44 -4.34 -4.78
C VAL A 17 6.29 -5.56 -4.47
N LEU A 18 6.06 -6.65 -5.20
CA LEU A 18 7.03 -7.73 -5.35
C LEU A 18 7.68 -7.60 -6.73
N PHE A 19 9.00 -7.79 -6.79
CA PHE A 19 9.72 -7.84 -8.05
C PHE A 19 9.58 -9.24 -8.69
N PRO A 20 9.27 -9.30 -9.99
CA PRO A 20 9.17 -10.56 -10.71
C PRO A 20 10.54 -11.23 -10.86
N THR A 21 10.51 -12.52 -11.14
CA THR A 21 11.70 -13.33 -11.40
C THR A 21 11.95 -13.50 -12.89
N HIS A 22 13.07 -14.13 -13.25
CA HIS A 22 13.48 -14.35 -14.65
C HIS A 22 12.49 -15.22 -15.45
N ASP A 23 11.62 -15.97 -14.78
CA ASP A 23 10.64 -16.86 -15.39
C ASP A 23 9.30 -16.16 -15.70
N GLU A 24 9.18 -14.85 -15.41
CA GLU A 24 7.95 -14.06 -15.54
C GLU A 24 8.09 -12.93 -16.59
N PRO A 25 8.38 -13.22 -17.87
CA PRO A 25 8.59 -12.21 -18.88
C PRO A 25 7.31 -11.40 -19.18
N GLY A 26 7.47 -10.08 -19.32
CA GLY A 26 6.36 -9.15 -19.58
C GLY A 26 5.64 -8.65 -18.32
N VAL A 27 6.05 -9.11 -17.13
CA VAL A 27 5.61 -8.56 -15.85
C VAL A 27 6.68 -7.56 -15.37
N ASP A 28 6.28 -6.32 -15.10
CA ASP A 28 7.19 -5.31 -14.52
C ASP A 28 7.20 -5.37 -12.99
N LEU A 29 6.01 -5.43 -12.37
CA LEU A 29 5.82 -5.43 -10.93
C LEU A 29 4.61 -6.29 -10.56
N ILE A 30 4.68 -6.93 -9.40
CA ILE A 30 3.59 -7.73 -8.82
C ILE A 30 3.01 -6.95 -7.64
N LEU A 31 1.69 -6.83 -7.59
CA LEU A 31 0.98 -6.06 -6.55
C LEU A 31 0.27 -6.99 -5.55
N PRO A 32 0.01 -6.53 -4.31
CA PRO A 32 -0.91 -7.22 -3.42
C PRO A 32 -2.32 -7.24 -4.03
N ASP A 33 -3.07 -8.30 -3.73
CA ASP A 33 -4.47 -8.40 -4.14
C ASP A 33 -5.34 -7.46 -3.28
N LEU A 34 -5.73 -6.33 -3.87
CA LEU A 34 -6.52 -5.31 -3.20
C LEU A 34 -8.01 -5.66 -3.06
N ARG A 35 -8.50 -6.74 -3.70
CA ARG A 35 -9.93 -7.13 -3.65
C ARG A 35 -10.44 -7.36 -2.23
N HIS A 36 -9.56 -7.73 -1.30
CA HIS A 36 -9.91 -7.92 0.11
C HIS A 36 -10.34 -6.61 0.81
N VAL A 37 -9.80 -5.46 0.38
CA VAL A 37 -10.07 -4.15 1.00
C VAL A 37 -10.88 -3.20 0.11
N GLU A 38 -10.93 -3.43 -1.20
CA GLU A 38 -11.59 -2.55 -2.19
C GLU A 38 -13.03 -2.17 -1.82
N GLY A 39 -13.84 -3.13 -1.36
CA GLY A 39 -15.23 -2.89 -0.93
C GLY A 39 -15.38 -2.35 0.50
N ARG A 40 -14.27 -2.07 1.19
CA ARG A 40 -14.21 -1.66 2.61
C ARG A 40 -13.27 -0.47 2.83
N LEU A 41 -12.91 0.26 1.77
CA LEU A 41 -11.94 1.36 1.85
C LEU A 41 -12.46 2.53 2.69
N ASP A 42 -13.77 2.66 2.86
CA ASP A 42 -14.44 3.68 3.69
C ASP A 42 -14.17 3.48 5.20
N VAL A 43 -13.91 2.24 5.63
CA VAL A 43 -13.57 1.93 7.03
C VAL A 43 -12.07 1.85 7.30
N VAL A 44 -11.23 2.16 6.31
CA VAL A 44 -9.78 2.29 6.48
C VAL A 44 -9.47 3.61 7.19
N GLU A 45 -8.83 3.51 8.35
CA GLU A 45 -8.47 4.65 9.20
C GLU A 45 -7.18 5.32 8.75
N ALA A 46 -6.17 4.51 8.40
CA ALA A 46 -4.88 5.00 7.94
C ALA A 46 -4.09 3.90 7.21
N LEU A 47 -3.13 4.36 6.41
CA LEU A 47 -2.02 3.59 5.88
C LEU A 47 -0.75 3.95 6.66
N VAL A 48 -0.26 3.04 7.48
CA VAL A 48 1.02 3.17 8.17
C VAL A 48 2.12 2.64 7.25
N VAL A 49 3.18 3.41 7.08
CA VAL A 49 4.33 3.05 6.25
C VAL A 49 5.58 3.01 7.11
N THR A 50 6.17 1.82 7.20
CA THR A 50 7.30 1.55 8.11
C THR A 50 8.58 2.23 7.63
N HIS A 51 8.91 2.08 6.34
CA HIS A 51 10.07 2.69 5.69
C HIS A 51 9.87 2.74 4.17
N ALA A 52 10.85 3.30 3.45
CA ALA A 52 10.67 3.74 2.07
C ALA A 52 11.18 2.79 1.00
N HIS A 53 11.44 1.52 1.32
CA HIS A 53 11.79 0.55 0.28
C HIS A 53 10.56 0.23 -0.59
N GLU A 54 10.78 -0.04 -1.88
CA GLU A 54 9.72 -0.26 -2.86
C GLU A 54 8.82 -1.45 -2.52
N ASP A 55 9.35 -2.47 -1.86
CA ASP A 55 8.59 -3.61 -1.34
C ASP A 55 7.68 -3.26 -0.14
N HIS A 56 7.75 -2.02 0.35
CA HIS A 56 6.85 -1.44 1.33
C HIS A 56 5.97 -0.29 0.79
N ILE A 57 6.41 0.45 -0.25
CA ILE A 57 5.69 1.64 -0.75
C ILE A 57 5.26 1.59 -2.21
N GLY A 58 5.80 0.67 -3.01
CA GLY A 58 5.65 0.64 -4.46
C GLY A 58 4.22 0.44 -4.96
N ALA A 59 3.33 -0.15 -4.15
CA ALA A 59 1.93 -0.36 -4.51
C ALA A 59 0.99 0.74 -3.96
N ILE A 60 1.49 1.70 -3.18
CA ILE A 60 0.68 2.80 -2.61
C ILE A 60 -0.09 3.58 -3.69
N PRO A 61 0.51 3.97 -4.84
CA PRO A 61 -0.23 4.69 -5.88
C PRO A 61 -1.43 3.91 -6.43
N HIS A 62 -1.36 2.57 -6.43
CA HIS A 62 -2.46 1.72 -6.87
C HIS A 62 -3.60 1.68 -5.83
N LEU A 63 -3.27 1.64 -4.54
CA LEU A 63 -4.25 1.74 -3.46
C LEU A 63 -4.94 3.11 -3.45
N LEU A 64 -4.19 4.20 -3.62
CA LEU A 64 -4.72 5.57 -3.59
C LEU A 64 -5.60 5.91 -4.80
N LYS A 65 -5.48 5.18 -5.93
CA LYS A 65 -6.44 5.27 -7.05
C LYS A 65 -7.85 4.84 -6.65
N LEU A 66 -7.97 3.91 -5.69
CA LEU A 66 -9.26 3.44 -5.19
C LEU A 66 -9.84 4.39 -4.14
N ARG A 67 -8.99 4.99 -3.31
CA ARG A 67 -9.36 6.02 -2.33
C ARG A 67 -8.18 6.96 -2.04
N ALA A 68 -8.27 8.19 -2.54
CA ALA A 68 -7.16 9.15 -2.52
C ALA A 68 -6.96 9.88 -1.18
N ASP A 69 -7.98 9.88 -0.31
CA ASP A 69 -7.99 10.62 0.96
C ASP A 69 -7.56 9.79 2.18
N ILE A 70 -7.02 8.59 1.98
CA ILE A 70 -6.52 7.76 3.08
C ILE A 70 -5.35 8.48 3.79
N PRO A 71 -5.42 8.71 5.12
CA PRO A 71 -4.31 9.29 5.87
C PRO A 71 -3.07 8.37 5.82
N ILE A 72 -1.92 8.93 5.42
CA ILE A 72 -0.65 8.20 5.37
C ILE A 72 0.22 8.61 6.56
N VAL A 73 0.64 7.64 7.36
CA VAL A 73 1.44 7.83 8.57
C VAL A 73 2.81 7.19 8.38
N GLY A 74 3.88 7.95 8.53
CA GLY A 74 5.24 7.43 8.37
C GLY A 74 6.30 8.45 8.79
N SER A 75 7.57 8.06 8.69
CA SER A 75 8.69 8.97 8.94
C SER A 75 8.74 10.10 7.89
N LYS A 76 9.40 11.22 8.21
CA LYS A 76 9.55 12.35 7.27
C LYS A 76 10.17 11.93 5.93
N PHE A 77 11.19 11.08 5.95
CA PHE A 77 11.85 10.59 4.74
C PHE A 77 10.94 9.68 3.93
N THR A 78 10.23 8.76 4.60
CA THR A 78 9.26 7.88 3.96
C THR A 78 8.15 8.66 3.28
N LEU A 79 7.55 9.62 3.98
CA LEU A 79 6.46 10.44 3.43
C LEU A 79 6.93 11.29 2.24
N ALA A 80 8.17 11.79 2.26
CA ALA A 80 8.73 12.50 1.12
C ALA A 80 8.82 11.60 -0.13
N LEU A 81 9.30 10.36 0.02
CA LEU A 81 9.38 9.42 -1.11
C LEU A 81 8.01 8.93 -1.60
N VAL A 82 7.03 8.79 -0.70
CA VAL A 82 5.65 8.45 -1.07
C VAL A 82 4.99 9.60 -1.83
N ALA A 83 5.25 10.86 -1.45
CA ALA A 83 4.65 12.03 -2.09
C ALA A 83 5.19 12.31 -3.52
N GLU A 84 6.40 11.85 -3.84
CA GLU A 84 6.98 11.97 -5.19
C GLU A 84 6.49 10.87 -6.17
N LYS A 85 5.71 9.90 -5.69
CA LYS A 85 5.13 8.81 -6.52
C LYS A 85 3.74 9.17 -7.03
#